data_AF-A0A8J7VBI1-F1
#
_entry.id   AF-A0A8J7VBI1-F1
#
_cell.length_a   1.000
_cell.length_b   1.000
_cell.length_c   1.000
_cell.angle_alpha   90.00
_cell.angle_beta   90.00
_cell.angle_gamma   90.00
#
_symmetry.space_group_name_H-M   'P 1'
#
loop_
_entity.id
_entity.type
_entity.pdbx_description
1 polymer ?
#
loop_
_entity_poly.entity_id
_entity_poly.type
_entity_poly.pdbx_seq_one_letter_code
_entity_poly.pdbx_strand_id
1 'polypeptide(L)'
;MTRHVFALLCLVGLCSCARPALPDTPVRAGDEPEFAAFRAELGSRFSPAELSAFDTAIQELQLAGMDQGLASSADRAAAMRRQVHGLTVRAAEILGWQARRTRILGEIAQMSATLERDLQTRERQGAGTSLTVTNRIQNVQDILARLRGDLAEAEQQLSAWGAMLPH
;
A
#
# COMPACT_ATOMS: atom_id res chain seq x y z
N MET A 1 3.75 46.75 -36.12
CA MET A 1 3.91 47.14 -34.70
C MET A 1 2.71 46.60 -33.94
N THR A 2 2.95 46.10 -32.72
CA THR A 2 1.98 45.87 -31.61
C THR A 2 0.86 44.85 -31.86
N ARG A 3 0.98 43.58 -31.45
CA ARG A 3 0.80 43.02 -30.08
C ARG A 3 -0.54 43.40 -29.45
N HIS A 4 -1.39 42.42 -29.12
CA HIS A 4 -1.86 42.08 -27.74
C HIS A 4 -3.00 41.02 -27.78
N VAL A 5 -2.77 39.80 -27.27
CA VAL A 5 -3.08 39.29 -25.90
C VAL A 5 -4.53 38.76 -25.85
N PHE A 6 -4.82 37.47 -26.05
CA PHE A 6 -4.62 36.31 -25.15
C PHE A 6 -5.30 36.46 -23.78
N ALA A 7 -6.51 35.92 -23.64
CA ALA A 7 -7.08 35.53 -22.35
C ALA A 7 -8.19 34.48 -22.59
N LEU A 8 -7.76 33.24 -22.89
CA LEU A 8 -8.60 32.06 -22.79
C LEU A 8 -8.65 31.68 -21.30
N LEU A 9 -9.77 31.99 -20.65
CA LEU A 9 -10.01 31.62 -19.25
C LEU A 9 -10.23 30.10 -19.18
N CYS A 10 -9.20 29.36 -18.76
CA CYS A 10 -9.29 27.95 -18.43
C CYS A 10 -10.14 27.76 -17.16
N LEU A 11 -11.43 27.49 -17.36
CA LEU A 11 -12.29 26.90 -16.33
C LEU A 11 -11.99 25.39 -16.25
N VAL A 12 -10.89 25.04 -15.58
CA VAL A 12 -10.64 23.63 -15.20
C VAL A 12 -11.50 23.36 -13.98
N GLY A 13 -12.68 22.78 -14.23
CA GLY A 13 -13.51 22.19 -13.19
C GLY A 13 -12.71 21.12 -12.45
N LEU A 14 -12.45 21.37 -11.18
CA LEU A 14 -12.06 20.36 -10.21
C LEU A 14 -13.22 19.37 -10.09
N CYS A 15 -13.29 18.39 -10.99
CA CYS A 15 -13.98 17.13 -10.71
C CYS A 15 -13.19 16.43 -9.61
N SER A 16 -13.37 16.90 -8.38
CA SER A 16 -13.13 16.10 -7.19
C SER A 16 -14.17 14.99 -7.27
N CYS A 17 -13.83 13.88 -7.94
CA CYS A 17 -14.52 12.62 -7.78
C CYS A 17 -14.33 12.22 -6.32
N ALA A 18 -15.17 12.77 -5.43
CA ALA A 18 -15.24 12.35 -4.06
C ALA A 18 -15.56 10.86 -4.11
N ARG A 19 -14.57 10.05 -3.75
CA ARG A 19 -14.74 8.60 -3.63
C ARG A 19 -15.99 8.39 -2.76
N PRO A 20 -16.98 7.60 -3.20
CA PRO A 20 -18.15 7.34 -2.38
C PRO A 20 -17.63 6.87 -1.02
N ALA A 21 -17.96 7.65 0.02
CA ALA A 21 -17.49 7.38 1.35
C ALA A 21 -18.01 5.99 1.73
N LEU A 22 -17.10 5.02 1.85
CA LEU A 22 -17.49 3.74 2.40
C LEU A 22 -18.10 4.00 3.78
N PRO A 23 -19.24 3.35 4.07
CA PRO A 23 -20.03 3.66 5.25
C PRO A 23 -19.21 3.40 6.51
N ASP A 24 -19.54 4.11 7.59
CA ASP A 24 -19.06 3.82 8.95
C ASP A 24 -19.67 2.53 9.51
N THR A 25 -19.86 1.51 8.65
CA THR A 25 -20.36 0.19 8.99
C THR A 25 -19.27 -0.54 9.78
N PRO A 26 -19.56 -1.02 11.00
CA PRO A 26 -18.66 -1.88 11.74
C PRO A 26 -18.43 -3.20 11.01
N VAL A 27 -17.17 -3.62 10.93
CA VAL A 27 -16.74 -4.88 10.36
C VAL A 27 -17.10 -6.01 11.32
N ARG A 28 -17.96 -6.92 10.88
CA ARG A 28 -18.32 -8.14 11.62
C ARG A 28 -17.37 -9.25 11.22
N ALA A 29 -16.37 -9.51 12.05
CA ALA A 29 -15.28 -10.47 11.78
C ALA A 29 -14.88 -11.31 13.00
N GLY A 30 -15.83 -11.69 13.86
CA GLY A 30 -15.56 -12.46 15.09
C GLY A 30 -15.04 -13.86 14.77
N ASP A 31 -15.53 -14.45 13.68
CA ASP A 31 -15.04 -15.69 13.09
C ASP A 31 -15.10 -15.65 11.55
N GLU A 32 -14.75 -16.77 10.91
CA GLU A 32 -14.75 -16.87 9.45
C GLU A 32 -16.15 -16.86 8.83
N PRO A 33 -17.14 -17.64 9.31
CA PRO A 33 -18.52 -17.56 8.81
C PRO A 33 -19.12 -16.17 8.94
N GLU A 34 -18.95 -15.49 10.07
CA GLU A 34 -19.47 -14.13 10.28
C GLU A 34 -18.82 -13.16 9.29
N PHE A 35 -17.49 -13.24 9.12
CA PHE A 35 -16.79 -12.38 8.17
C PHE A 35 -17.23 -12.63 6.72
N ALA A 36 -17.41 -13.89 6.33
CA ALA A 36 -17.91 -14.24 5.01
C ALA A 36 -19.33 -13.68 4.77
N ALA A 37 -20.22 -13.79 5.77
CA ALA A 37 -21.56 -13.22 5.69
C ALA A 37 -21.54 -11.68 5.60
N PHE A 38 -20.69 -11.03 6.39
CA PHE A 38 -20.46 -9.59 6.31
C PHE A 38 -19.99 -9.15 4.92
N ARG A 39 -19.02 -9.86 4.35
CA ARG A 39 -18.48 -9.61 3.01
C ARG A 39 -19.54 -9.77 1.93
N ALA A 40 -20.36 -10.82 2.02
CA ALA A 40 -21.47 -11.05 1.08
C ALA A 40 -22.52 -9.93 1.16
N GLU A 41 -22.90 -9.50 2.36
CA GLU A 41 -23.81 -8.37 2.54
C GLU A 41 -23.22 -7.08 1.95
N LEU A 42 -21.94 -6.80 2.22
CA LEU A 42 -21.26 -5.62 1.70
C LEU A 42 -21.23 -5.65 0.15
N GLY A 43 -20.93 -6.80 -0.44
CA GLY A 43 -20.94 -6.99 -1.90
C GLY A 43 -22.32 -6.91 -2.55
N SER A 44 -23.41 -7.10 -1.79
CA SER A 44 -24.77 -6.86 -2.29
C SER A 44 -25.13 -5.37 -2.37
N ARG A 45 -24.38 -4.51 -1.65
CA ARG A 45 -24.65 -3.07 -1.51
C ARG A 45 -23.69 -2.19 -2.30
N PHE A 46 -22.48 -2.69 -2.58
CA PHE A 46 -21.40 -1.94 -3.22
C PHE A 46 -20.82 -2.75 -4.37
N SER A 47 -20.40 -2.06 -5.42
CA SER A 47 -19.71 -2.66 -6.55
C SER A 47 -18.29 -3.13 -6.18
N PRO A 48 -17.69 -4.05 -6.96
CA PRO A 48 -16.30 -4.46 -6.74
C PRO A 48 -15.31 -3.29 -6.79
N ALA A 49 -15.58 -2.27 -7.62
CA ALA A 49 -14.73 -1.08 -7.71
C ALA A 49 -14.75 -0.25 -6.41
N GLU A 50 -15.90 -0.16 -5.76
CA GLU A 50 -16.06 0.53 -4.47
C GLU A 50 -15.41 -0.24 -3.32
N LEU A 51 -15.42 -1.57 -3.37
CA LEU A 51 -14.84 -2.44 -2.33
C LEU A 51 -13.35 -2.73 -2.52
N SER A 52 -12.76 -2.36 -3.65
CA SER A 52 -11.38 -2.68 -3.99
C SER A 52 -10.35 -2.19 -2.95
N ALA A 53 -10.58 -1.01 -2.34
CA ALA A 53 -9.69 -0.49 -1.30
C ALA A 53 -9.76 -1.34 -0.02
N PHE A 54 -10.96 -1.68 0.44
CA PHE A 54 -11.18 -2.56 1.57
C PHE A 54 -10.59 -3.96 1.32
N ASP A 55 -10.78 -4.51 0.13
CA ASP A 55 -10.22 -5.82 -0.25
C ASP A 55 -8.69 -5.82 -0.20
N THR A 56 -8.08 -4.77 -0.74
CA THR A 56 -6.63 -4.57 -0.67
C THR A 56 -6.15 -4.44 0.77
N ALA A 57 -6.87 -3.67 1.59
CA ALA A 57 -6.54 -3.51 3.01
C ALA A 57 -6.57 -4.84 3.77
N ILE A 58 -7.60 -5.66 3.55
CA ILE A 58 -7.71 -6.98 4.17
C ILE A 58 -6.56 -7.90 3.75
N GLN A 59 -6.14 -7.86 2.48
CA GLN A 59 -4.99 -8.63 2.00
C GLN A 59 -3.67 -8.16 2.65
N GLU A 60 -3.45 -6.85 2.73
CA GLU A 60 -2.24 -6.29 3.36
C GLU A 60 -2.16 -6.61 4.86
N LEU A 61 -3.30 -6.65 5.56
CA LEU A 61 -3.35 -7.10 6.96
C LEU A 61 -3.04 -8.59 7.11
N GLN A 62 -3.45 -9.42 6.15
CA GLN A 62 -3.05 -10.82 6.14
C GLN A 62 -1.55 -10.96 5.85
N LEU A 63 -1.00 -10.18 4.91
CA LEU A 63 0.44 -10.17 4.62
C LEU A 63 1.27 -9.71 5.82
N ALA A 64 0.81 -8.71 6.58
CA ALA A 64 1.46 -8.27 7.82
C ALA A 64 1.54 -9.39 8.87
N GLY A 65 0.67 -10.39 8.81
CA GLY A 65 0.78 -11.59 9.64
C GLY A 65 2.03 -12.43 9.33
N MET A 66 2.57 -12.37 8.11
CA MET A 66 3.83 -13.03 7.77
C MET A 66 5.01 -12.40 8.52
N ASP A 67 5.03 -11.07 8.65
CA ASP A 67 6.06 -10.35 9.42
C ASP A 67 5.99 -10.67 10.92
N GLN A 68 4.82 -11.12 11.39
CA GLN A 68 4.61 -11.61 12.76
C GLN A 68 4.96 -13.10 12.94
N GLY A 69 5.49 -13.76 11.91
CA GLY A 69 5.87 -15.18 11.96
C GLY A 69 4.70 -16.16 11.82
N LEU A 70 3.51 -15.71 11.38
CA LEU A 70 2.37 -16.59 11.16
C LEU A 70 2.53 -17.36 9.84
N ALA A 71 2.91 -18.63 9.97
CA ALA A 71 3.23 -19.50 8.84
C ALA A 71 2.01 -19.89 7.99
N SER A 72 0.85 -20.13 8.61
CA SER A 72 -0.35 -20.60 7.91
C SER A 72 -1.25 -19.45 7.44
N SER A 73 -1.93 -19.67 6.31
CA SER A 73 -2.93 -18.71 5.80
C SER A 73 -4.11 -18.55 6.77
N ALA A 74 -4.51 -19.63 7.44
CA ALA A 74 -5.60 -19.62 8.41
C ALA A 74 -5.28 -18.75 9.63
N ASP A 75 -4.05 -18.84 10.16
CA ASP A 75 -3.60 -18.03 11.29
C ASP A 75 -3.54 -16.55 10.92
N ARG A 76 -3.04 -16.23 9.72
CA ARG A 76 -3.02 -14.85 9.20
C ARG A 76 -4.42 -14.28 9.01
N ALA A 77 -5.34 -15.09 8.46
CA ALA A 77 -6.74 -14.69 8.33
C ALA A 77 -7.40 -14.47 9.70
N ALA A 78 -7.15 -15.34 10.69
CA ALA A 78 -7.66 -15.18 12.04
C ALA A 78 -7.09 -13.94 12.75
N ALA A 79 -5.79 -13.67 12.58
CA ALA A 79 -5.15 -12.47 13.11
C ALA A 79 -5.71 -11.19 12.49
N MET A 80 -5.86 -11.15 11.16
CA MET A 80 -6.49 -10.04 10.45
C MET A 80 -7.91 -9.80 10.98
N ARG A 81 -8.73 -10.85 11.08
CA ARG A 81 -10.11 -10.75 11.58
C ARG A 81 -10.18 -10.13 12.98
N ARG A 82 -9.30 -10.57 13.90
CA ARG A 82 -9.20 -9.98 15.25
C ARG A 82 -8.83 -8.50 15.22
N GLN A 83 -7.99 -8.06 14.29
CA GLN A 83 -7.59 -6.66 14.17
C GLN A 83 -8.72 -5.77 13.65
N VAL A 84 -9.56 -6.27 12.74
CA VAL A 84 -10.61 -5.46 12.09
C VAL A 84 -11.98 -5.58 12.74
N HIS A 85 -12.24 -6.61 13.54
CA HIS A 85 -13.54 -6.81 14.16
C HIS A 85 -13.96 -5.59 15.01
N GLY A 86 -15.15 -5.06 14.74
CA GLY A 86 -15.70 -3.88 15.42
C GLY A 86 -15.16 -2.54 14.92
N LEU A 87 -14.10 -2.51 14.11
CA LEU A 87 -13.67 -1.28 13.42
C LEU A 87 -14.65 -0.93 12.30
N THR A 88 -14.76 0.34 11.94
CA THR A 88 -15.48 0.70 10.71
C THR A 88 -14.71 0.21 9.48
N VAL A 89 -15.40 0.00 8.35
CA VAL A 89 -14.75 -0.33 7.06
C VAL A 89 -13.62 0.66 6.75
N ARG A 90 -13.87 1.97 6.96
CA ARG A 90 -12.86 3.01 6.79
C ARG A 90 -11.65 2.84 7.72
N ALA A 91 -11.87 2.55 8.99
CA ALA A 91 -10.76 2.34 9.93
C ALA A 91 -9.94 1.09 9.57
N ALA A 92 -10.59 0.02 9.12
CA ALA A 92 -9.91 -1.17 8.60
C ALA A 92 -9.11 -0.87 7.33
N GLU A 93 -9.61 -0.01 6.43
CA GLU A 93 -8.84 0.46 5.27
C GLU A 93 -7.58 1.22 5.68
N ILE A 94 -7.71 2.21 6.56
CA ILE A 94 -6.57 2.98 7.08
C ILE A 94 -5.52 2.02 7.67
N LEU A 95 -5.94 1.05 8.46
CA LEU A 95 -5.05 0.05 9.05
C LEU A 95 -4.32 -0.77 7.98
N GLY A 96 -5.02 -1.20 6.92
CA GLY A 96 -4.39 -1.91 5.81
C GLY A 96 -3.36 -1.08 5.03
N TRP A 97 -3.63 0.22 4.82
CA TRP A 97 -2.64 1.12 4.20
C TRP A 97 -1.44 1.40 5.09
N GLN A 98 -1.63 1.47 6.41
CA GLN A 98 -0.52 1.55 7.37
C GLN A 98 0.33 0.27 7.36
N ALA A 99 -0.31 -0.91 7.29
CA ALA A 99 0.38 -2.19 7.14
C ALA A 99 1.19 -2.24 5.85
N ARG A 100 0.59 -1.85 4.71
CA ARG A 100 1.27 -1.75 3.41
C ARG A 100 2.47 -0.81 3.45
N ARG A 101 2.31 0.40 4.02
CA ARG A 101 3.41 1.35 4.21
C ARG A 101 4.56 0.73 5.00
N THR A 102 4.24 0.07 6.11
CA THR A 102 5.24 -0.57 6.97
C THR A 102 6.00 -1.67 6.23
N ARG A 103 5.29 -2.53 5.50
CA ARG A 103 5.88 -3.58 4.66
C ARG A 103 6.83 -2.99 3.62
N ILE A 104 6.38 -1.98 2.86
CA ILE A 104 7.20 -1.33 1.83
C ILE A 104 8.47 -0.70 2.43
N LEU A 105 8.38 -0.06 3.59
CA LEU A 105 9.55 0.49 4.28
C LEU A 105 10.55 -0.62 4.66
N GLY A 106 10.06 -1.77 5.14
CA GLY A 106 10.89 -2.94 5.41
C GLY A 106 11.59 -3.47 4.16
N GLU A 107 10.87 -3.59 3.05
CA GLU A 107 11.42 -4.00 1.75
C GLU A 107 12.47 -3.02 1.23
N ILE A 108 12.22 -1.71 1.34
CA ILE A 108 13.21 -0.66 0.97
C ILE A 108 14.48 -0.81 1.80
N ALA A 109 14.37 -1.03 3.10
CA ALA A 109 15.53 -1.21 3.98
C ALA A 109 16.35 -2.45 3.58
N GLN A 110 15.68 -3.57 3.32
CA GLN A 110 16.32 -4.81 2.88
C GLN A 110 17.03 -4.67 1.51
N MET A 111 16.36 -4.05 0.54
CA MET A 111 16.91 -3.85 -0.80
C MET A 111 18.07 -2.85 -0.76
N SER A 112 17.98 -1.81 0.07
CA SER A 112 19.07 -0.84 0.26
C SER A 112 20.31 -1.50 0.87
N ALA A 113 20.15 -2.36 1.88
CA ALA A 113 21.25 -3.13 2.46
C ALA A 113 21.86 -4.14 1.46
N THR A 114 21.06 -4.65 0.52
CA THR A 114 21.56 -5.51 -0.57
C THR A 114 22.36 -4.72 -1.59
N LEU A 115 21.85 -3.55 -1.99
CA LEU A 115 22.56 -2.63 -2.89
C LEU A 115 23.91 -2.21 -2.31
N GLU A 116 23.95 -1.85 -1.02
CA GLU A 116 25.19 -1.45 -0.35
C GLU A 116 26.24 -2.57 -0.39
N ARG A 117 25.87 -3.81 -0.07
CA ARG A 117 26.78 -4.97 -0.15
C ARG A 117 27.31 -5.21 -1.57
N ASP A 118 26.46 -5.01 -2.58
CA ASP A 118 26.85 -5.19 -3.97
C ASP A 118 27.78 -4.09 -4.46
N LEU A 119 27.54 -2.84 -4.05
CA LEU A 119 28.44 -1.71 -4.33
C LEU A 119 29.80 -1.92 -3.68
N GLN A 120 29.85 -2.34 -2.41
CA GLN A 120 31.11 -2.68 -1.73
C GLN A 120 31.84 -3.83 -2.44
N THR A 121 31.10 -4.83 -2.95
CA THR A 121 31.68 -5.95 -3.70
C THR A 121 32.31 -5.46 -5.01
N ARG A 122 31.61 -4.60 -5.75
CA ARG A 122 32.12 -3.96 -6.97
C ARG A 122 33.37 -3.14 -6.70
N GLU A 123 33.39 -2.34 -5.63
CA GLU A 123 34.55 -1.54 -5.24
C GLU A 123 35.77 -2.42 -4.94
N ARG A 124 35.60 -3.52 -4.20
CA ARG A 124 36.68 -4.47 -3.90
C ARG A 124 37.21 -5.20 -5.14
N GLN A 125 36.35 -5.46 -6.12
CA GLN A 125 36.72 -6.18 -7.35
C GLN A 125 37.30 -5.25 -8.44
N GLY A 126 36.97 -3.96 -8.41
CA GLY A 126 37.44 -2.98 -9.39
C GLY A 126 37.12 -3.41 -10.83
N ALA A 127 38.14 -3.38 -11.71
CA ALA A 127 38.02 -3.80 -13.11
C ALA A 127 37.65 -5.28 -13.29
N GLY A 128 37.78 -6.12 -12.25
CA GLY A 128 37.40 -7.53 -12.26
C GLY A 128 35.95 -7.81 -11.84
N THR A 129 35.11 -6.77 -11.71
CA THR A 129 33.71 -6.95 -11.28
C THR A 129 32.93 -7.81 -12.28
N SER A 130 32.29 -8.87 -11.79
CA SER A 130 31.45 -9.73 -12.61
C SER A 130 30.23 -8.98 -13.14
N LEU A 131 29.85 -9.25 -14.41
CA LEU A 131 28.59 -8.79 -15.01
C LEU A 131 27.38 -9.13 -14.14
N THR A 132 27.41 -10.24 -13.39
CA THR A 132 26.35 -10.63 -12.46
C THR A 132 26.14 -9.58 -11.35
N VAL A 133 27.22 -9.03 -10.78
CA VAL A 133 27.14 -7.99 -9.74
C VAL A 133 26.58 -6.70 -10.32
N THR A 134 27.05 -6.30 -11.51
CA THR A 134 26.55 -5.12 -12.21
C THR A 134 25.05 -5.23 -12.52
N ASN A 135 24.58 -6.36 -13.03
CA ASN A 135 23.16 -6.59 -13.32
C ASN A 135 22.32 -6.60 -12.05
N ARG A 136 22.82 -7.17 -10.95
CA ARG A 136 22.12 -7.18 -9.66
C ARG A 136 21.98 -5.77 -9.09
N ILE A 137 23.02 -4.94 -9.18
CA ILE A 137 22.96 -3.52 -8.78
C ILE A 137 21.84 -2.81 -9.54
N GLN A 138 21.81 -2.92 -10.87
CA GLN A 138 20.78 -2.26 -11.68
C GLN A 138 19.38 -2.74 -11.31
N ASN A 139 19.19 -4.07 -11.20
CA ASN A 139 17.90 -4.64 -10.82
C ASN A 139 17.42 -4.16 -9.44
N VAL A 140 18.31 -4.11 -8.45
CA VAL A 140 17.95 -3.61 -7.11
C VAL A 140 17.62 -2.11 -7.14
N GLN A 141 18.31 -1.32 -7.96
CA GLN A 141 17.97 0.09 -8.15
C GLN A 141 16.59 0.27 -8.77
N ASP A 142 16.23 -0.54 -9.77
CA ASP A 142 14.91 -0.51 -10.41
C ASP A 142 13.81 -0.92 -9.42
N ILE A 143 14.05 -1.96 -8.61
CA ILE A 143 13.15 -2.37 -7.53
C ILE A 143 12.96 -1.24 -6.51
N LEU A 144 14.05 -0.58 -6.07
CA LEU A 144 13.97 0.54 -5.13
C LEU A 144 13.19 1.72 -5.69
N ALA A 145 13.33 2.01 -6.98
CA ALA A 145 12.55 3.06 -7.64
C ALA A 145 11.05 2.75 -7.61
N ARG A 146 10.68 1.50 -7.91
CA ARG A 146 9.28 1.04 -7.82
C ARG A 146 8.74 1.12 -6.38
N LEU A 147 9.47 0.59 -5.40
CA LEU A 147 9.06 0.60 -4.00
C LEU A 147 8.84 2.02 -3.46
N ARG A 148 9.66 2.99 -3.89
CA ARG A 148 9.46 4.40 -3.53
C ARG A 148 8.19 4.99 -4.14
N GLY A 149 7.84 4.59 -5.37
CA GLY A 149 6.55 4.94 -5.98
C GLY A 149 5.38 4.38 -5.20
N ASP A 150 5.44 3.09 -4.85
CA ASP A 150 4.40 2.41 -4.06
C ASP A 150 4.27 3.01 -2.65
N LEU A 151 5.39 3.43 -2.03
CA LEU A 151 5.39 4.13 -0.74
C LEU A 151 4.68 5.48 -0.83
N ALA A 152 5.00 6.27 -1.86
CA ALA A 152 4.39 7.58 -2.07
C ALA A 152 2.88 7.45 -2.29
N GLU A 153 2.44 6.42 -3.04
CA GLU A 153 1.01 6.10 -3.19
C GLU A 153 0.36 5.80 -1.84
N ALA A 154 0.96 4.94 -1.02
CA ALA A 154 0.43 4.59 0.29
C ALA A 154 0.34 5.81 1.23
N GLU A 155 1.37 6.67 1.24
CA GLU A 155 1.38 7.90 2.03
C GLU A 155 0.36 8.92 1.53
N GLN A 156 0.12 9.00 0.22
CA GLN A 156 -0.93 9.82 -0.35
C GLN A 156 -2.33 9.36 0.10
N GLN A 157 -2.60 8.04 0.09
CA GLN A 157 -3.88 7.50 0.56
C GLN A 157 -4.10 7.79 2.05
N LEU A 158 -3.08 7.58 2.88
CA LEU A 158 -3.15 7.86 4.31
C LEU A 158 -3.39 9.36 4.59
N SER A 159 -2.71 10.23 3.85
CA SER A 159 -2.85 11.69 3.97
C SER A 159 -4.26 12.16 3.57
N ALA A 160 -4.85 11.56 2.52
CA ALA A 160 -6.19 11.89 2.06
C ALA A 160 -7.28 11.64 3.13
N TRP A 161 -7.01 10.77 4.10
CA TRP A 161 -7.92 10.47 5.20
C TRP A 161 -7.68 11.28 6.48
N GLY A 162 -6.73 12.21 6.46
CA GLY A 162 -6.38 12.98 7.67
C GLY A 162 -5.77 12.10 8.77
N ALA A 163 -5.33 10.87 8.43
CA ALA A 163 -4.49 10.05 9.29
C ALA A 163 -3.09 10.68 9.31
N MET A 164 -2.96 11.80 10.03
CA MET A 164 -1.69 12.47 10.26
C MET A 164 -0.82 11.50 11.07
N LEU A 165 0.29 11.06 10.45
CA LEU A 165 1.23 10.12 11.07
C LEU A 165 1.80 10.73 12.37
N PRO A 166 1.78 10.02 13.51
CA PRO A 166 2.73 10.36 14.57
C PRO A 166 4.15 10.10 14.04
N HIS A 167 4.99 11.13 14.13
CA HIS A 167 6.42 11.08 13.78
C HIS A 167 7.22 10.18 14.73
#